data_AF-A0A1M3JXV9-F1
#
_entry.id   AF-A0A1M3JXV9-F1
#
_cell.length_a   1.000
_cell.length_b   1.000
_cell.length_c   1.000
_cell.angle_alpha   90.00
_cell.angle_beta   90.00
_cell.angle_gamma   90.00
#
_symmetry.space_group_name_H-M   'P 1'
#
loop_
_entity.id
_entity.type
_entity.pdbx_description
1 polymer ?
#
loop_
_entity_poly.entity_id
_entity_poly.type
_entity_poly.pdbx_seq_one_letter_code
_entity_poly.pdbx_strand_id
1 'polypeptide(L)'
;MSTETPTPASTWDQIKSDSRRLLSSLETLLDQTASSLSKLALVTLDEEERQKINQLVESNLVANQREAIRLMVQEGIRARSDIFSHVEDTRSQIDSIKEDLKMKFASKQVE
;
A
#
# COMPACT_ATOMS: atom_id res chain seq x y z
N MET A 1 37.15 -19.60 -26.19
CA MET A 1 36.35 -19.45 -24.95
C MET A 1 36.15 -17.96 -24.76
N SER A 2 34.97 -17.44 -25.08
CA SER A 2 34.64 -16.03 -24.92
C SER A 2 33.44 -15.95 -23.99
N THR A 3 33.64 -15.37 -22.81
CA THR A 3 32.59 -15.07 -21.84
C THR A 3 31.92 -13.77 -22.25
N GLU A 4 30.76 -13.85 -22.89
CA GLU A 4 29.91 -12.69 -23.16
C GLU A 4 29.22 -12.26 -21.85
N THR A 5 29.62 -11.10 -21.34
CA THR A 5 28.89 -10.37 -20.31
C THR A 5 27.54 -9.89 -20.87
N PRO A 6 26.39 -10.18 -20.23
CA PRO A 6 25.10 -9.78 -20.77
C PRO A 6 24.88 -8.26 -20.63
N THR A 7 24.54 -7.65 -21.76
CA THR A 7 24.28 -6.24 -21.98
C THR A 7 23.11 -5.70 -21.11
N PRO A 8 23.26 -4.54 -20.44
CA PRO A 8 22.27 -4.00 -19.48
C PRO A 8 20.91 -3.62 -20.08
N ALA A 9 20.79 -3.56 -21.41
CA ALA A 9 19.52 -3.28 -22.09
C ALA A 9 18.48 -4.40 -21.90
N SER A 10 18.91 -5.67 -21.83
CA SER A 10 17.96 -6.79 -21.74
C SER A 10 17.25 -6.88 -20.38
N THR A 11 17.91 -6.43 -19.31
CA THR A 11 17.36 -6.48 -17.95
C THR A 11 16.22 -5.48 -17.76
N TRP A 12 16.33 -4.28 -18.33
CA TRP A 12 15.27 -3.26 -18.26
C TRP A 12 14.03 -3.64 -19.08
N ASP A 13 14.24 -4.22 -20.26
CA ASP A 13 13.14 -4.71 -21.10
C ASP A 13 12.42 -5.90 -20.45
N GLN A 14 13.16 -6.77 -19.76
CA GLN A 14 12.57 -7.87 -18.98
C GLN A 14 11.71 -7.35 -17.83
N ILE A 15 12.24 -6.44 -17.00
CA ILE A 15 11.50 -5.83 -15.87
C ILE A 15 10.22 -5.15 -16.37
N LYS A 16 10.28 -4.43 -17.50
CA LYS A 16 9.11 -3.78 -18.10
C LYS A 16 8.09 -4.78 -18.61
N SER A 17 8.53 -5.87 -19.22
CA SER A 17 7.66 -6.94 -19.71
C SER A 17 6.97 -7.69 -18.57
N ASP A 18 7.69 -7.95 -17.48
CA ASP A 18 7.16 -8.62 -16.28
C ASP A 18 6.18 -7.71 -15.54
N SER A 19 6.48 -6.41 -15.44
CA SER A 19 5.54 -5.43 -14.89
C SER A 19 4.24 -5.35 -15.70
N ARG A 20 4.32 -5.40 -17.04
CA ARG A 20 3.14 -5.45 -17.92
C ARG A 20 2.34 -6.73 -17.75
N ARG A 21 3.01 -7.87 -17.61
CA ARG A 21 2.36 -9.17 -17.35
C ARG A 21 1.68 -9.23 -15.99
N LEU A 22 2.31 -8.64 -14.97
CA LEU A 22 1.70 -8.51 -13.64
C LEU A 22 0.48 -7.60 -13.72
N LEU A 23 0.56 -6.46 -14.41
CA LEU A 23 -0.58 -5.56 -14.62
C LEU A 23 -1.72 -6.24 -15.39
N SER A 24 -1.45 -7.01 -16.45
CA SER A 24 -2.50 -7.74 -17.18
C SER A 24 -3.09 -8.90 -16.39
N SER A 25 -2.28 -9.57 -15.57
CA SER A 25 -2.74 -10.63 -14.65
C SER A 25 -3.58 -10.03 -13.53
N LEU A 26 -3.21 -8.85 -13.04
CA LEU A 26 -4.02 -8.06 -12.14
C LEU A 26 -5.34 -7.71 -12.83
N GLU A 27 -5.36 -7.14 -14.03
CA GLU A 27 -6.57 -6.82 -14.80
C GLU A 27 -7.54 -8.01 -14.89
N THR A 28 -7.02 -9.20 -15.18
CA THR A 28 -7.82 -10.45 -15.23
C THR A 28 -8.39 -10.86 -13.86
N LEU A 29 -7.62 -10.68 -12.78
CA LEU A 29 -8.07 -10.92 -11.41
C LEU A 29 -9.00 -9.81 -10.88
N LEU A 30 -8.86 -8.60 -11.41
CA LEU A 30 -9.65 -7.43 -11.07
C LEU A 30 -11.10 -7.62 -11.52
N ASP A 31 -11.31 -8.14 -12.74
CA ASP A 31 -12.63 -8.47 -13.28
C ASP A 31 -13.35 -9.58 -12.50
N GLN A 32 -12.59 -10.50 -11.89
CA GLN A 32 -13.16 -11.65 -11.17
C GLN A 32 -13.51 -11.36 -9.71
N THR A 33 -13.03 -10.23 -9.14
CA THR A 33 -13.04 -10.04 -7.68
C THR A 33 -13.22 -8.58 -7.25
N ALA A 34 -14.24 -7.90 -7.80
CA ALA A 34 -14.54 -6.48 -7.53
C ALA A 34 -14.57 -6.06 -6.04
N SER A 35 -14.87 -6.98 -5.10
CA SER A 35 -14.88 -6.73 -3.65
C SER A 35 -13.53 -6.96 -2.94
N SER A 36 -12.61 -7.72 -3.54
CA SER A 36 -11.25 -7.95 -3.00
C SER A 36 -10.24 -6.91 -3.50
N LEU A 37 -10.60 -6.15 -4.54
CA LEU A 37 -9.81 -5.09 -5.17
C LEU A 37 -9.30 -4.02 -4.22
N SER A 38 -10.15 -3.56 -3.29
CA SER A 38 -9.84 -2.45 -2.40
C SER A 38 -8.68 -2.75 -1.43
N LYS A 39 -8.23 -4.02 -1.39
CA LYS A 39 -7.19 -4.51 -0.50
C LYS A 39 -5.84 -4.71 -1.20
N LEU A 40 -5.77 -4.56 -2.52
CA LEU A 40 -4.53 -4.68 -3.28
C LEU A 40 -3.82 -3.32 -3.33
N ALA A 41 -2.55 -3.30 -2.90
CA ALA A 41 -1.68 -2.14 -3.00
C ALA A 41 -0.41 -2.54 -3.77
N LEU A 42 -0.08 -1.77 -4.81
CA LEU A 42 1.20 -1.86 -5.49
C LEU A 42 2.19 -0.90 -4.81
N VAL A 43 3.31 -1.43 -4.33
CA VAL A 43 4.34 -0.65 -3.63
C VAL A 43 5.67 -0.90 -4.33
N THR A 44 6.39 0.18 -4.62
CA THR A 44 7.78 0.11 -5.08
C THR A 44 8.69 -0.02 -3.88
N LEU A 45 9.59 -1.00 -3.90
CA LEU A 45 10.59 -1.20 -2.87
C LEU A 45 11.98 -0.94 -3.46
N ASP A 46 12.84 -0.30 -2.69
CA ASP A 46 14.26 -0.21 -3.03
C ASP A 46 15.00 -1.54 -2.76
N GLU A 47 16.29 -1.59 -3.10
CA GLU A 47 17.09 -2.81 -2.96
C GLU A 47 17.28 -3.20 -1.49
N GLU A 48 17.45 -2.24 -0.59
CA GLU A 48 17.64 -2.50 0.84
C GLU A 48 16.36 -3.06 1.46
N GLU A 49 15.21 -2.46 1.14
CA GLU A 49 13.89 -2.91 1.57
C GLU A 49 13.60 -4.33 1.08
N ARG A 50 13.90 -4.62 -0.19
CA ARG A 50 13.76 -5.97 -0.76
C ARG A 50 14.62 -6.99 -0.02
N GLN A 51 15.86 -6.65 0.30
CA GLN A 51 16.76 -7.55 1.03
C GLN A 51 16.23 -7.84 2.43
N LYS A 52 15.77 -6.82 3.17
CA LYS A 52 15.17 -7.01 4.50
C LYS A 52 13.90 -7.87 4.45
N ILE A 53 13.05 -7.65 3.45
CA ILE A 53 11.85 -8.49 3.23
C ILE A 53 12.24 -9.94 2.96
N ASN A 54 13.27 -10.18 2.15
CA ASN A 54 13.77 -11.53 1.87
C ASN A 54 14.35 -12.19 3.13
N GLN A 55 15.11 -11.46 3.94
CA GLN A 55 15.65 -11.97 5.21
C GLN A 55 14.55 -12.46 6.16
N LEU A 56 13.39 -11.79 6.19
CA LEU A 56 12.24 -12.25 6.98
C LEU A 56 11.69 -13.60 6.50
N VAL A 57 11.68 -13.82 5.18
CA VAL A 57 11.27 -15.10 4.59
C VAL A 57 12.33 -16.18 4.83
N GLU A 58 13.60 -15.87 4.59
CA GLU A 58 14.73 -16.79 4.75
C GLU A 58 14.93 -17.25 6.20
N SER A 59 14.62 -16.37 7.16
CA SER A 59 14.64 -16.69 8.60
C SER A 59 13.42 -17.49 9.07
N ASN A 60 12.51 -17.87 8.16
CA ASN A 60 11.24 -18.54 8.46
C ASN A 60 10.34 -17.80 9.46
N LEU A 61 10.51 -16.48 9.61
CA LEU A 61 9.59 -15.67 10.42
C LEU A 61 8.23 -15.49 9.74
N VAL A 62 8.19 -15.59 8.41
CA VAL A 62 6.99 -15.45 7.57
C VAL A 62 7.06 -16.40 6.38
N ALA A 63 5.92 -16.84 5.86
CA ALA A 63 5.89 -17.88 4.83
C ALA A 63 6.25 -17.38 3.41
N ASN A 64 6.12 -16.08 3.15
CA ASN A 64 6.39 -15.48 1.83
C ASN A 64 6.53 -13.96 1.91
N GLN A 65 7.04 -13.35 0.84
CA GLN A 65 7.26 -11.89 0.74
C GLN A 65 5.98 -11.07 0.99
N ARG A 66 4.81 -11.54 0.52
CA ARG A 66 3.54 -10.85 0.76
C ARG A 66 3.21 -10.79 2.25
N GLU A 67 3.48 -11.87 2.98
CA GLU A 67 3.29 -11.91 4.42
C GLU A 67 4.30 -11.05 5.18
N ALA A 68 5.55 -11.03 4.72
CA ALA A 68 6.58 -10.10 5.23
C ALA A 68 6.14 -8.64 5.10
N ILE A 69 5.69 -8.23 3.90
CA ILE A 69 5.20 -6.87 3.64
C ILE A 69 3.99 -6.56 4.52
N ARG A 70 3.04 -7.48 4.64
CA ARG A 70 1.86 -7.31 5.50
C ARG A 70 2.26 -7.09 6.95
N LEU A 71 3.21 -7.88 7.46
CA LEU A 71 3.74 -7.73 8.82
C LEU A 71 4.37 -6.34 9.00
N MET A 72 5.23 -5.91 8.07
CA MET A 72 5.87 -4.60 8.14
C MET A 72 4.87 -3.44 8.11
N VAL A 73 3.82 -3.53 7.29
CA VAL A 73 2.74 -2.53 7.28
C VAL A 73 2.01 -2.49 8.62
N GLN A 74 1.68 -3.66 9.19
CA GLN A 74 1.00 -3.73 10.49
C GLN A 74 1.84 -3.14 11.62
N GLU A 75 3.13 -3.49 11.68
CA GLU A 75 4.05 -2.95 12.69
C GLU A 75 4.29 -1.45 12.48
N GLY A 76 4.39 -0.99 11.24
CA GLY A 76 4.47 0.44 10.92
C GLY A 76 3.25 1.23 11.41
N ILE A 77 2.04 0.68 11.22
CA ILE A 77 0.80 1.28 11.73
C ILE A 77 0.80 1.34 13.27
N ARG A 78 1.22 0.26 13.94
CA ARG A 78 1.30 0.22 15.41
C ARG A 78 2.32 1.21 15.95
N ALA A 79 3.51 1.25 15.35
CA ALA A 79 4.61 2.12 15.75
C ALA A 79 4.30 3.62 15.55
N ARG A 80 3.34 3.94 14.66
CA ARG A 80 2.89 5.31 14.37
C ARG A 80 1.44 5.55 14.79
N SER A 81 0.95 4.79 15.76
CA SER A 81 -0.42 4.90 16.27
C SER A 81 -0.76 6.31 16.77
N ASP A 82 0.24 7.03 17.31
CA ASP A 82 0.16 8.42 17.71
C ASP A 82 -0.32 9.36 16.59
N ILE A 83 0.24 9.20 15.39
CA ILE A 83 -0.12 10.01 14.22
C ILE A 83 -1.59 9.74 13.84
N PHE A 84 -1.97 8.47 13.80
CA PHE A 84 -3.34 8.09 13.42
C PHE A 84 -4.36 8.54 14.46
N SER A 85 -4.03 8.50 15.76
CA SER A 85 -4.86 9.07 16.82
C SER A 85 -5.06 10.58 16.63
N HIS A 86 -4.00 11.32 16.34
CA HIS A 86 -4.11 12.77 16.11
C HIS A 86 -4.96 13.11 14.87
N VAL A 87 -4.83 12.32 13.80
CA VAL A 87 -5.68 12.44 12.60
C VAL A 87 -7.14 12.22 12.95
N GLU A 88 -7.45 11.21 13.75
CA GLU A 88 -8.82 10.90 14.17
C GLU A 88 -9.41 11.99 15.07
N ASP A 89 -8.62 12.51 16.01
CA ASP A 89 -9.04 13.63 16.87
C ASP A 89 -9.38 14.87 16.03
N THR A 90 -8.52 15.20 15.07
CA THR A 90 -8.74 16.33 14.15
C THR A 90 -10.00 16.12 13.31
N ARG A 91 -10.20 14.90 12.80
CA ARG A 91 -11.41 14.56 12.05
C ARG A 91 -12.67 14.71 12.91
N SER A 92 -12.63 14.25 14.15
CA SER A 92 -13.74 14.38 15.10
C SER A 92 -14.08 15.85 15.36
N GLN A 93 -13.06 16.71 15.54
CA GLN A 93 -13.26 18.15 15.70
C GLN A 93 -13.90 18.77 14.46
N ILE A 94 -13.44 18.40 13.26
CA ILE A 94 -14.04 18.88 12.00
C ILE A 94 -15.51 18.49 11.91
N ASP A 95 -15.85 17.25 12.24
CA ASP A 95 -17.22 16.77 12.17
C ASP A 95 -18.11 17.43 13.24
N SER A 96 -17.59 17.68 14.44
CA SER A 96 -18.27 18.49 15.46
C SER A 96 -18.55 19.91 14.98
N ILE A 97 -17.56 20.58 14.37
CA ILE A 97 -17.72 21.94 13.83
C ILE A 97 -18.76 21.97 12.71
N LYS A 98 -18.76 20.97 11.81
CA LYS A 98 -19.78 20.86 10.76
C LYS A 98 -21.18 20.72 11.35
N GLU A 99 -21.32 19.95 12.41
CA GLU A 99 -22.61 19.75 13.07
C GLU A 99 -23.07 21.02 13.78
N ASP A 100 -22.17 21.72 14.48
CA ASP A 100 -22.45 23.02 15.10
C ASP A 100 -22.88 24.07 14.06
N LEU A 101 -22.23 24.08 12.90
CA LEU A 101 -22.61 24.97 11.79
C LEU A 101 -24.00 24.61 11.26
N LYS A 102 -24.29 23.34 10.98
CA LYS A 102 -25.63 22.91 10.54
C LYS A 102 -26.70 23.33 11.55
N MET A 103 -26.46 23.11 12.85
CA MET A 103 -27.41 23.46 13.91
C MET A 103 -27.64 24.98 13.99
N LYS A 104 -26.58 25.80 13.88
CA LYS A 104 -26.67 27.27 13.92
C LYS A 104 -27.32 27.88 12.67
N PHE A 105 -27.17 27.26 11.51
CA PHE A 105 -27.77 27.76 10.27
C PHE A 105 -29.17 27.18 9.99
N ALA A 106 -29.48 25.98 10.48
CA ALA A 106 -30.83 25.43 10.43
C ALA A 106 -31.80 26.18 11.37
N SER A 107 -31.31 26.68 12.50
CA SER A 107 -32.08 27.49 13.45
C SER A 107 -32.31 28.94 12.99
N LYS A 108 -31.64 29.40 11.92
CA LYS A 108 -31.74 30.77 11.40
C LYS A 108 -32.72 30.93 10.22
N GLN A 109 -33.29 29.84 9.70
CA GLN A 109 -34.31 29.86 8.64
C GLN A 109 -35.75 29.84 9.16
N VAL A 110 -35.94 29.91 10.48
CA VAL A 110 -37.24 29.97 11.14
C VAL A 110 -37.33 31.30 11.89
N GLU A 111 -37.29 32.41 11.16
CA GLU A 111 -37.72 33.74 11.63
C GLU A 111 -38.16 34.61 10.44
#